data_AF-A0A0G3WGU2-F1
#
_entry.id   AF-A0A0G3WGU2-F1
#
_cell.length_a   1.000
_cell.length_b   1.000
_cell.length_c   1.000
_cell.angle_alpha   90.00
_cell.angle_beta   90.00
_cell.angle_gamma   90.00
#
_symmetry.space_group_name_H-M   'P 1'
#
loop_
_entity.id
_entity.type
_entity.pdbx_description
1 polymer ?
#
loop_
_entity_poly.entity_id
_entity_poly.type
_entity_poly.pdbx_seq_one_letter_code
_entity_poly.pdbx_strand_id
1 'polypeptide(L)'
;MEITSKSYLSLLRVVRDLAGYSYSRSDLVRRAMGKKKRDVMEEERQYFIYGKLDKEGNIEIPGCIRNGVPEEIANKIYDDMIDFANYAFNKSHAAAYAILGYQTAYLKTYYPVEFMAALLTSVMGNTPKVVQYIQDCKRMGIEVLPPDINKSYSTFTVEGEKIRFGLAAVKNVGVNMIQTMVQARDEKGKFISFSDFCQKVDAKDLNKRAVESLIKCGAFDSLKIYRAQLMGVYENLLDSINQDKKRKIQGQLGLFDMTGDATISFKKDPLPNIKEFQDKIRLNMEKDVLGLYISGHPLAELQQELKYFTSINSSNINEIMENPQETEHKDGEKIIVGGMILEKITKTTRNNKLMAFITLEDLLGTMECIVFPNVLNQHANLLQEGNLVIIEGTLSLKDEESPKILTNTIRPLAKLETQKLYLKIREKSDMVLVHEAKNILRKYHGSVPLYVYIENENKVFRADRDLWVKLNDDLIKELSQIFGEESVKIK
;
A
#
# COMPACT_ATOMS: atom_id res chain seq x y z
N MET A 1 24.00 -3.63 -43.92
CA MET A 1 23.55 -2.64 -42.93
C MET A 1 22.46 -3.30 -42.10
N GLU A 2 22.70 -3.51 -40.80
CA GLU A 2 21.65 -3.98 -39.90
C GLU A 2 20.53 -2.92 -39.82
N ILE A 3 19.37 -3.23 -40.39
CA ILE A 3 18.13 -2.47 -40.19
C ILE A 3 17.55 -2.87 -38.83
N THR A 4 18.30 -2.67 -37.75
CA THR A 4 17.87 -3.06 -36.40
C THR A 4 17.20 -1.92 -35.63
N SER A 5 17.31 -0.66 -36.10
CA SER A 5 16.66 0.47 -35.43
C SER A 5 15.32 0.82 -36.07
N LYS A 6 14.23 0.54 -35.35
CA LYS A 6 12.85 0.83 -35.77
C LYS A 6 12.52 2.34 -35.69
N SER A 7 13.18 3.21 -36.47
CA SER A 7 12.87 4.64 -36.47
C SER A 7 12.60 5.24 -37.86
N TYR A 8 11.84 6.34 -37.92
CA TYR A 8 11.67 7.11 -39.16
C TYR A 8 13.00 7.65 -39.73
N LEU A 9 13.99 7.90 -38.86
CA LEU A 9 15.34 8.30 -39.29
C LEU A 9 16.02 7.20 -40.12
N SER A 10 15.71 5.94 -39.84
CA SER A 10 16.19 4.78 -40.58
C SER A 10 15.60 4.80 -42.00
N LEU A 11 14.30 5.10 -42.11
CA LEU A 11 13.60 5.19 -43.40
C LEU A 11 14.14 6.31 -44.30
N LEU A 12 14.42 7.47 -43.68
CA LEU A 12 15.06 8.60 -44.34
C LEU A 12 16.48 8.27 -44.83
N ARG A 13 17.23 7.41 -44.14
CA ARG A 13 18.56 6.97 -44.61
C ARG A 13 18.44 5.99 -45.76
N VAL A 14 17.52 5.03 -45.70
CA VAL A 14 17.34 4.00 -46.75
C VAL A 14 17.08 4.64 -48.12
N VAL A 15 16.16 5.59 -48.24
CA VAL A 15 15.88 6.27 -49.54
C VAL A 15 17.04 7.11 -50.06
N ARG A 16 17.88 7.61 -49.16
CA ARG A 16 19.04 8.43 -49.52
C ARG A 16 20.21 7.58 -49.94
N ASP A 17 20.52 6.57 -49.16
CA ASP A 17 21.68 5.70 -49.37
C ASP A 17 21.45 4.76 -50.57
N LEU A 18 20.21 4.29 -50.79
CA LEU A 18 19.90 3.39 -51.90
C LEU A 18 19.48 4.11 -53.17
N ALA A 19 18.63 5.14 -53.09
CA ALA A 19 18.07 5.80 -54.28
C ALA A 19 18.63 7.22 -54.53
N GLY A 20 19.45 7.77 -53.62
CA GLY A 20 20.09 9.08 -53.78
C GLY A 20 19.18 10.27 -53.48
N TYR A 21 18.14 10.10 -52.67
CA TYR A 21 17.23 11.19 -52.31
C TYR A 21 17.92 12.36 -51.57
N SER A 22 17.36 13.56 -51.73
CA SER A 22 17.70 14.71 -50.88
C SER A 22 17.02 14.62 -49.50
N TYR A 23 17.55 15.35 -48.51
CA TYR A 23 16.95 15.39 -47.16
C TYR A 23 15.49 15.86 -47.17
N SER A 24 15.19 16.91 -47.94
CA SER A 24 13.85 17.50 -48.03
C SER A 24 12.85 16.53 -48.64
N ARG A 25 13.24 15.84 -49.72
CA ARG A 25 12.37 14.88 -50.40
C ARG A 25 12.16 13.61 -49.57
N SER A 26 13.19 13.16 -48.87
CA SER A 26 13.07 12.01 -47.96
C SER A 26 12.02 12.27 -46.88
N ASP A 27 11.96 13.47 -46.30
CA ASP A 27 10.90 13.82 -45.33
C ASP A 27 9.51 13.90 -45.98
N LEU A 28 9.42 14.28 -47.26
CA LEU A 28 8.16 14.23 -48.01
C LEU A 28 7.66 12.79 -48.17
N VAL A 29 8.53 11.85 -48.55
CA VAL A 29 8.22 10.42 -48.62
C VAL A 29 7.76 9.90 -47.26
N ARG A 30 8.48 10.22 -46.19
CA ARG A 30 8.11 9.87 -44.81
C ARG A 30 6.70 10.36 -44.45
N ARG A 31 6.37 11.62 -44.77
CA ARG A 31 5.03 12.19 -44.52
C ARG A 31 3.95 11.54 -45.37
N ALA A 32 4.26 11.22 -46.63
CA ALA A 32 3.33 10.55 -47.55
C ALA A 32 2.99 9.14 -47.07
N MET A 33 4.00 8.37 -46.63
CA MET A 33 3.83 7.05 -46.04
C MET A 33 3.03 7.10 -44.73
N GLY A 34 3.33 8.04 -43.84
CA GLY A 34 2.56 8.22 -42.60
C GLY A 34 1.09 8.60 -42.84
N LYS A 35 0.77 9.31 -43.94
CA LYS A 35 -0.60 9.68 -44.33
C LYS A 35 -1.28 8.68 -45.27
N LYS A 36 -0.60 7.59 -45.66
CA LYS A 36 -1.10 6.55 -46.57
C LYS A 36 -1.66 7.10 -47.90
N LYS A 37 -1.00 8.10 -48.48
CA LYS A 37 -1.41 8.69 -49.76
C LYS A 37 -1.00 7.80 -50.93
N ARG A 38 -1.90 6.92 -51.39
CA ARG A 38 -1.65 5.90 -52.43
C ARG A 38 -0.99 6.47 -53.69
N ASP A 39 -1.58 7.50 -54.28
CA ASP A 39 -1.09 8.08 -55.53
C ASP A 39 0.36 8.60 -55.42
N VAL A 40 0.68 9.25 -54.28
CA VAL A 40 2.03 9.76 -54.00
C VAL A 40 3.01 8.62 -53.72
N MET A 41 2.56 7.54 -53.07
CA MET A 41 3.42 6.40 -52.77
C MET A 41 3.74 5.57 -54.01
N GLU A 42 2.82 5.43 -54.96
CA GLU A 42 3.09 4.76 -56.24
C GLU A 42 4.04 5.58 -57.11
N GLU A 43 3.85 6.90 -57.15
CA GLU A 43 4.76 7.82 -57.85
C GLU A 43 6.18 7.77 -57.26
N GLU A 44 6.29 7.84 -55.93
CA GLU A 44 7.58 7.75 -55.24
C GLU A 44 8.21 6.35 -55.34
N ARG A 45 7.43 5.28 -55.55
CA ARG A 45 7.95 3.93 -55.83
C ARG A 45 8.71 3.91 -57.15
N GLN A 46 8.15 4.54 -58.18
CA GLN A 46 8.81 4.66 -59.49
C GLN A 46 10.11 5.45 -59.37
N TYR A 47 10.10 6.58 -58.67
CA TYR A 47 11.29 7.39 -58.45
C TYR A 47 12.36 6.69 -57.59
N PHE A 48 11.95 5.90 -56.60
CA PHE A 48 12.87 5.12 -55.78
C PHE A 48 13.59 4.04 -56.60
N ILE A 49 12.89 3.35 -57.50
CA ILE A 49 13.43 2.24 -58.29
C ILE A 49 14.27 2.77 -59.46
N TYR A 50 13.67 3.61 -60.31
CA TYR A 50 14.25 4.02 -61.61
C TYR A 50 14.89 5.41 -61.62
N GLY A 51 14.65 6.21 -60.57
CA GLY A 51 15.13 7.58 -60.47
C GLY A 51 14.20 8.62 -61.10
N LYS A 52 14.62 9.88 -61.07
CA LYS A 52 13.87 11.02 -61.61
C LYS A 52 14.84 12.00 -62.27
N LEU A 53 14.46 12.54 -63.41
CA LEU A 53 15.17 13.62 -64.10
C LEU A 53 14.46 14.96 -63.87
N ASP A 54 15.22 16.05 -63.82
CA ASP A 54 14.66 17.39 -63.83
C ASP A 54 14.21 17.81 -65.25
N LYS A 55 13.67 19.03 -65.38
CA LYS A 55 13.17 19.56 -66.67
C LYS A 55 14.29 19.78 -67.71
N GLU A 56 15.53 19.81 -67.26
CA GLU A 56 16.73 20.05 -68.08
C GLU A 56 17.44 18.73 -68.42
N GLY A 57 16.92 17.59 -67.94
CA GLY A 57 17.44 16.25 -68.18
C GLY A 57 18.53 15.81 -67.20
N ASN A 58 18.85 16.60 -66.18
CA ASN A 58 19.81 16.21 -65.16
C ASN A 58 19.17 15.23 -64.16
N ILE A 59 20.02 14.42 -63.54
CA ILE A 59 19.58 13.44 -62.54
C ILE A 59 19.19 14.17 -61.25
N GLU A 60 17.89 14.26 -60.98
CA GLU A 60 17.35 14.76 -59.71
C GLU A 60 17.42 13.67 -58.63
N ILE A 61 17.12 12.42 -59.02
CA ILE A 61 17.20 11.22 -58.18
C ILE A 61 17.86 10.12 -58.99
N PRO A 62 19.00 9.57 -58.56
CA PRO A 62 19.66 8.45 -59.23
C PRO A 62 18.77 7.20 -59.36
N GLY A 63 18.03 6.85 -58.32
CA GLY A 63 17.26 5.61 -58.25
C GLY A 63 18.12 4.40 -57.89
N CYS A 64 17.48 3.36 -57.35
CA CYS A 64 18.14 2.15 -56.87
C CYS A 64 18.92 1.41 -57.96
N ILE A 65 18.36 1.32 -59.18
CA ILE A 65 18.99 0.58 -60.29
C ILE A 65 20.32 1.21 -60.70
N ARG A 66 20.39 2.55 -60.78
CA ARG A 66 21.63 3.26 -61.11
C ARG A 66 22.69 3.17 -60.03
N ASN A 67 22.27 2.90 -58.79
CA ASN A 67 23.15 2.68 -57.65
C ASN A 67 23.51 1.19 -57.45
N GLY A 68 23.18 0.32 -58.41
CA GLY A 68 23.58 -1.09 -58.42
C GLY A 68 22.67 -2.02 -57.63
N VAL A 69 21.48 -1.58 -57.23
CA VAL A 69 20.48 -2.42 -56.56
C VAL A 69 19.55 -3.03 -57.62
N PRO A 70 19.44 -4.38 -57.71
CA PRO A 70 18.52 -5.04 -58.61
C PRO A 70 17.06 -4.61 -58.38
N GLU A 71 16.29 -4.54 -59.47
CA GLU A 71 14.91 -4.05 -59.45
C GLU A 71 14.00 -4.84 -58.50
N GLU A 72 14.05 -6.17 -58.51
CA GLU A 72 13.28 -7.00 -57.59
C GLU A 72 13.57 -6.69 -56.12
N ILE A 73 14.86 -6.47 -55.80
CA ILE A 73 15.30 -6.16 -54.45
C ILE A 73 14.83 -4.76 -54.05
N ALA A 74 14.92 -3.79 -54.96
CA ALA A 74 14.43 -2.42 -54.72
C ALA A 74 12.91 -2.40 -54.46
N ASN A 75 12.13 -3.15 -55.23
CA ASN A 75 10.69 -3.32 -55.01
C ASN A 75 10.40 -3.87 -53.61
N LYS A 76 11.08 -4.95 -53.24
CA LYS A 76 10.91 -5.59 -51.92
C LYS A 76 11.27 -4.65 -50.77
N ILE A 77 12.38 -3.93 -50.87
CA ILE A 77 12.79 -2.94 -49.86
C ILE A 77 11.75 -1.84 -49.71
N TYR A 78 11.15 -1.38 -50.81
CA TYR A 78 10.11 -0.36 -50.76
C TYR A 78 8.83 -0.86 -50.08
N ASP A 79 8.44 -2.11 -50.33
CA ASP A 79 7.28 -2.73 -49.69
C ASP A 79 7.54 -2.91 -48.18
N ASP A 80 8.73 -3.38 -47.80
CA ASP A 80 9.17 -3.46 -46.39
C ASP A 80 9.15 -2.08 -45.71
N MET A 81 9.52 -1.01 -46.44
CA MET A 81 9.47 0.36 -45.94
C MET A 81 8.04 0.85 -45.68
N ILE A 82 7.08 0.53 -46.56
CA ILE A 82 5.66 0.89 -46.38
C ILE A 82 5.12 0.20 -45.13
N ASP A 83 5.37 -1.10 -44.99
CA ASP A 83 4.94 -1.88 -43.84
C ASP A 83 5.55 -1.34 -42.55
N PHE A 84 6.85 -1.03 -42.59
CA PHE A 84 7.58 -0.46 -41.48
C PHE A 84 7.10 0.95 -41.08
N ALA A 85 6.73 1.80 -42.04
CA ALA A 85 6.25 3.15 -41.78
C ALA A 85 4.98 3.18 -40.91
N ASN A 86 4.18 2.10 -40.88
CA ASN A 86 3.03 1.99 -39.99
C ASN A 86 3.39 1.97 -38.51
N TYR A 87 4.60 1.50 -38.15
CA TYR A 87 5.04 1.32 -36.76
C TYR A 87 6.30 2.14 -36.40
N ALA A 88 6.82 2.90 -37.36
CA ALA A 88 7.98 3.74 -37.15
C ALA A 88 7.65 4.85 -36.13
N PHE A 89 8.60 5.14 -35.24
CA PHE A 89 8.49 6.21 -34.26
C PHE A 89 9.55 7.30 -34.49
N ASN A 90 9.30 8.48 -33.93
CA ASN A 90 10.26 9.58 -33.99
C ASN A 90 11.40 9.35 -32.98
N LYS A 91 12.61 9.06 -33.49
CA LYS A 91 13.77 8.75 -32.67
C LYS A 91 14.18 9.88 -31.73
N SER A 92 14.12 11.15 -32.17
CA SER A 92 14.55 12.26 -31.30
C SER A 92 13.61 12.44 -30.11
N HIS A 93 12.30 12.27 -30.34
CA HIS A 93 11.31 12.27 -29.26
C HIS A 93 11.52 11.08 -28.31
N ALA A 94 11.66 9.87 -28.85
CA ALA A 94 11.91 8.68 -28.03
C ALA A 94 13.21 8.78 -27.22
N ALA A 95 14.29 9.30 -27.81
CA ALA A 95 15.57 9.48 -27.12
C ALA A 95 15.47 10.49 -25.97
N ALA A 96 14.76 11.61 -26.17
CA ALA A 96 14.54 12.60 -25.11
C ALA A 96 13.81 12.00 -23.90
N TYR A 97 12.75 11.21 -24.13
CA TYR A 97 12.03 10.52 -23.05
C TYR A 97 12.83 9.38 -22.43
N ALA A 98 13.65 8.67 -23.22
CA ALA A 98 14.52 7.61 -22.71
C ALA A 98 15.54 8.16 -21.71
N ILE A 99 16.06 9.38 -21.92
CA ILE A 99 16.95 10.05 -20.97
C ILE A 99 16.22 10.29 -19.63
N LEU A 100 14.98 10.78 -19.65
CA LEU A 100 14.18 10.97 -18.42
C LEU A 100 13.90 9.65 -17.70
N GLY A 101 13.57 8.60 -18.45
CA GLY A 101 13.40 7.25 -17.91
C GLY A 101 14.67 6.74 -17.23
N TYR A 102 15.82 6.90 -17.88
CA TYR A 102 17.12 6.52 -17.33
C TYR A 102 17.48 7.32 -16.07
N GLN A 103 17.28 8.64 -16.08
CA GLN A 103 17.52 9.49 -14.90
C GLN A 103 16.65 9.09 -13.72
N THR A 104 15.37 8.79 -13.97
CA THR A 104 14.43 8.32 -12.95
C THR A 104 14.88 6.98 -12.37
N ALA A 105 15.28 6.03 -13.23
CA ALA A 105 15.79 4.73 -12.80
C ALA A 105 17.11 4.87 -12.00
N TYR A 106 18.02 5.75 -12.44
CA TYR A 106 19.26 6.03 -11.73
C TYR A 106 18.99 6.55 -10.32
N LEU A 107 18.13 7.55 -10.16
CA LEU A 107 17.77 8.08 -8.85
C LEU A 107 17.11 7.02 -7.96
N LYS A 108 16.18 6.23 -8.50
CA LYS A 108 15.54 5.14 -7.76
C LYS A 108 16.54 4.06 -7.33
N THR A 109 17.59 3.82 -8.10
CA THR A 109 18.60 2.78 -7.82
C THR A 109 19.60 3.24 -6.75
N TYR A 110 20.11 4.46 -6.85
CA TYR A 110 21.21 4.94 -5.99
C TYR A 110 20.76 5.82 -4.82
N TYR A 111 19.59 6.44 -4.91
CA TYR A 111 19.00 7.33 -3.89
C TYR A 111 17.53 6.97 -3.64
N PRO A 112 17.23 5.70 -3.27
CA PRO A 112 15.86 5.21 -3.21
C PRO A 112 14.99 5.94 -2.19
N VAL A 113 15.55 6.34 -1.04
CA VAL A 113 14.81 7.01 0.05
C VAL A 113 14.42 8.42 -0.37
N GLU A 114 15.38 9.20 -0.90
CA GLU A 114 15.16 10.55 -1.40
C GLU A 114 14.21 10.54 -2.61
N PHE A 115 14.39 9.59 -3.52
CA PHE A 115 13.54 9.42 -4.69
C PHE A 115 12.09 9.15 -4.27
N MET A 116 11.87 8.21 -3.34
CA MET A 116 10.53 7.91 -2.85
C MET A 116 9.92 9.06 -2.05
N ALA A 117 10.70 9.80 -1.26
CA ALA A 117 10.22 11.00 -0.58
C ALA A 117 9.79 12.11 -1.56
N ALA A 118 10.55 12.32 -2.64
CA ALA A 118 10.20 13.25 -3.71
C ALA A 118 8.95 12.79 -4.49
N LEU A 119 8.85 11.49 -4.77
CA LEU A 119 7.69 10.89 -5.45
C LEU A 119 6.42 11.06 -4.63
N LEU A 120 6.46 10.74 -3.33
CA LEU A 120 5.37 10.98 -2.38
C LEU A 120 4.97 12.45 -2.33
N THR A 121 5.96 13.35 -2.30
CA THR A 121 5.75 14.80 -2.32
C THR A 121 5.02 15.25 -3.60
N SER A 122 5.34 14.67 -4.76
CA SER A 122 4.72 15.02 -6.03
C SER A 122 3.23 14.67 -6.13
N VAL A 123 2.75 13.73 -5.31
CA VAL A 123 1.36 13.24 -5.33
C VAL A 123 0.59 13.50 -4.03
N MET A 124 1.08 14.36 -3.13
CA MET A 124 0.45 14.60 -1.81
C MET A 124 -1.04 14.97 -1.88
N GLY A 125 -1.47 15.64 -2.95
CA GLY A 125 -2.88 15.98 -3.18
C GLY A 125 -3.77 14.80 -3.62
N ASN A 126 -3.19 13.62 -3.85
CA ASN A 126 -3.87 12.42 -4.30
C ASN A 126 -3.67 11.30 -3.27
N THR A 127 -4.56 11.23 -2.28
CA THR A 127 -4.50 10.22 -1.20
C THR A 127 -4.34 8.78 -1.72
N PRO A 128 -5.12 8.31 -2.72
CA PRO A 128 -4.92 6.96 -3.27
C PRO A 128 -3.49 6.68 -3.75
N LYS A 129 -2.86 7.62 -4.45
CA LYS A 129 -1.46 7.47 -4.91
C LYS A 129 -0.46 7.52 -3.75
N VAL A 130 -0.70 8.36 -2.74
CA VAL A 130 0.14 8.40 -1.53
C VAL A 130 0.10 7.03 -0.83
N VAL A 131 -1.08 6.45 -0.65
CA VAL A 131 -1.23 5.11 -0.04
C VAL A 131 -0.45 4.06 -0.85
N GLN A 132 -0.61 4.06 -2.18
CA GLN A 132 0.11 3.16 -3.07
C GLN A 132 1.63 3.29 -2.92
N TYR A 133 2.17 4.51 -2.98
CA TYR A 133 3.62 4.71 -2.88
C TYR A 133 4.17 4.44 -1.47
N ILE A 134 3.37 4.57 -0.41
CA ILE A 134 3.78 4.13 0.93
C ILE A 134 3.85 2.60 0.99
N GLN A 135 2.93 1.88 0.36
CA GLN A 135 3.03 0.43 0.22
C GLN A 135 4.28 0.04 -0.59
N ASP A 136 4.61 0.78 -1.66
CA ASP A 136 5.86 0.58 -2.40
C ASP A 136 7.10 0.81 -1.52
N CYS A 137 7.10 1.85 -0.68
CA CYS A 137 8.17 2.09 0.28
C CYS A 137 8.36 0.89 1.22
N LYS A 138 7.25 0.35 1.77
CA LYS A 138 7.28 -0.84 2.64
C LYS A 138 7.88 -2.05 1.90
N ARG A 139 7.52 -2.28 0.63
CA ARG A 139 8.08 -3.35 -0.20
C ARG A 139 9.58 -3.16 -0.47
N MET A 140 10.02 -1.92 -0.61
CA MET A 140 11.44 -1.56 -0.76
C MET A 140 12.22 -1.59 0.58
N GLY A 141 11.57 -1.90 1.70
CA GLY A 141 12.20 -1.87 3.03
C GLY A 141 12.39 -0.45 3.59
N ILE A 142 11.78 0.56 2.98
CA ILE A 142 11.86 1.96 3.40
C ILE A 142 10.73 2.24 4.39
N GLU A 143 11.09 2.50 5.64
CA GLU A 143 10.12 2.82 6.70
C GLU A 143 9.58 4.24 6.54
N VAL A 144 8.24 4.37 6.53
CA VAL A 144 7.56 5.66 6.56
C VAL A 144 7.06 5.94 7.96
N LEU A 145 7.71 6.89 8.64
CA LEU A 145 7.42 7.30 9.99
C LEU A 145 6.16 8.19 10.06
N PRO A 146 5.35 8.10 11.13
CA PRO A 146 4.15 8.92 11.30
C PRO A 146 4.46 10.41 11.33
N PRO A 147 3.44 11.27 11.09
CA PRO A 147 3.60 12.71 11.28
C PRO A 147 4.00 13.03 12.72
N ASP A 148 4.77 14.10 12.92
CA ASP A 148 5.21 14.58 14.24
C ASP A 148 5.35 16.10 14.21
N ILE A 149 4.70 16.83 15.12
CA ILE A 149 4.77 18.30 15.19
C ILE A 149 6.21 18.83 15.34
N ASN A 150 7.10 18.05 15.97
CA ASN A 150 8.47 18.44 16.26
C ASN A 150 9.47 18.04 15.17
N LYS A 151 9.05 17.27 14.16
CA LYS A 151 9.94 16.74 13.11
C LYS A 151 9.41 16.90 11.68
N SER A 152 8.12 16.75 11.47
CA SER A 152 7.51 16.84 10.14
C SER A 152 7.52 18.27 9.60
N TYR A 153 7.52 18.36 8.27
CA TYR A 153 7.38 19.59 7.49
C TYR A 153 6.11 19.49 6.62
N SER A 154 5.92 20.46 5.72
CA SER A 154 4.81 20.43 4.76
C SER A 154 4.88 19.21 3.83
N THR A 155 6.06 18.94 3.26
CA THR A 155 6.32 17.83 2.35
C THR A 155 6.84 16.60 3.08
N PHE A 156 6.87 15.45 2.40
CA PHE A 156 7.61 14.29 2.88
C PHE A 156 9.10 14.63 2.95
N THR A 157 9.78 14.16 4.00
CA THR A 157 11.19 14.48 4.26
C THR A 157 11.97 13.22 4.63
N VAL A 158 13.28 13.23 4.37
CA VAL A 158 14.17 12.11 4.71
C VAL A 158 14.71 12.30 6.13
N GLU A 159 14.58 11.27 6.96
CA GLU A 159 15.09 11.20 8.34
C GLU A 159 15.98 9.96 8.46
N GLY A 160 17.27 10.09 8.09
CA GLY A 160 18.18 8.96 7.96
C GLY A 160 17.78 8.05 6.80
N GLU A 161 17.63 6.76 7.04
CA GLU A 161 17.17 5.77 6.03
C GLU A 161 15.64 5.67 5.96
N LYS A 162 14.92 6.61 6.58
CA LYS A 162 13.46 6.60 6.71
C LYS A 162 12.85 7.83 6.08
N ILE A 163 11.55 7.76 5.81
CA ILE A 163 10.77 8.89 5.32
C ILE A 163 9.83 9.36 6.42
N ARG A 164 9.88 10.65 6.78
CA ARG A 164 8.93 11.29 7.68
C ARG A 164 7.71 11.79 6.90
N PHE A 165 6.53 11.46 7.39
CA PHE A 165 5.27 11.88 6.77
C PHE A 165 5.13 13.40 6.69
N GLY A 166 4.73 13.89 5.51
CA GLY A 166 4.46 15.31 5.26
C GLY A 166 3.09 15.73 5.77
N LEU A 167 3.03 16.83 6.52
CA LEU A 167 1.78 17.29 7.15
C LEU A 167 0.73 17.76 6.14
N ALA A 168 1.13 18.15 4.93
CA ALA A 168 0.20 18.56 3.88
C ALA A 168 -0.63 17.38 3.32
N ALA A 169 -0.18 16.14 3.53
CA ALA A 169 -0.94 14.95 3.14
C ALA A 169 -2.00 14.55 4.20
N VAL A 170 -2.05 15.23 5.36
CA VAL A 170 -3.07 15.01 6.39
C VAL A 170 -4.34 15.79 6.03
N LYS A 171 -5.49 15.11 5.96
CA LYS A 171 -6.77 15.77 5.67
C LYS A 171 -7.06 16.88 6.67
N ASN A 172 -7.62 17.98 6.19
CA ASN A 172 -7.97 19.18 6.95
C ASN A 172 -6.80 20.00 7.51
N VAL A 173 -5.54 19.63 7.27
CA VAL A 173 -4.38 20.42 7.71
C VAL A 173 -3.93 21.34 6.57
N GLY A 174 -4.08 22.65 6.76
CA GLY A 174 -3.74 23.65 5.75
C GLY A 174 -2.23 23.97 5.72
N VAL A 175 -1.70 24.28 4.54
CA VAL A 175 -0.28 24.65 4.33
C VAL A 175 0.13 25.85 5.20
N ASN A 176 -0.74 26.86 5.33
CA ASN A 176 -0.46 28.05 6.15
C ASN A 176 -0.22 27.67 7.63
N MET A 177 -1.09 26.84 8.20
CA MET A 177 -0.92 26.35 9.59
C MET A 177 0.40 25.61 9.76
N ILE A 178 0.78 24.79 8.78
CA ILE A 178 2.05 24.04 8.82
C ILE A 178 3.24 25.01 8.77
N GLN A 179 3.19 26.03 7.91
CA GLN A 179 4.24 27.05 7.83
C GLN A 179 4.38 27.82 9.14
N THR A 180 3.26 28.30 9.72
CA THR A 180 3.27 29.00 11.02
C THR A 180 3.79 28.08 12.13
N MET A 181 3.43 26.79 12.11
CA MET A 181 3.94 25.81 13.07
C MET A 181 5.45 25.61 12.95
N VAL A 182 5.96 25.42 11.73
CA VAL A 182 7.39 25.24 11.47
C VAL A 182 8.17 26.49 11.86
N GLN A 183 7.68 27.68 11.48
CA GLN A 183 8.28 28.95 11.89
C GLN A 183 8.33 29.10 13.42
N ALA A 184 7.22 28.82 14.11
CA ALA A 184 7.18 28.88 15.57
C ALA A 184 8.16 27.89 16.22
N ARG A 185 8.32 26.69 15.65
CA ARG A 185 9.30 25.69 16.11
C ARG A 185 10.74 26.16 15.90
N ASP A 186 11.03 26.78 14.77
CA ASP A 186 12.38 27.23 14.41
C ASP A 186 12.79 28.48 15.23
N GLU A 187 11.86 29.39 15.50
CA GLU A 187 12.10 30.61 16.28
C GLU A 187 12.05 30.39 17.81
N LYS A 188 11.10 29.57 18.29
CA LYS A 188 10.79 29.42 19.72
C LYS A 188 11.17 28.04 20.29
N GLY A 189 11.79 27.19 19.47
CA GLY A 189 12.19 25.83 19.83
C GLY A 189 11.04 24.82 19.84
N LYS A 190 11.40 23.55 20.10
CA LYS A 190 10.48 22.40 20.10
C LYS A 190 9.28 22.58 21.03
N PHE A 191 8.17 21.95 20.66
CA PHE A 191 6.96 21.88 21.47
C PHE A 191 7.13 20.83 22.58
N ILE A 192 6.92 21.24 23.84
CA ILE A 192 7.06 20.36 25.02
C ILE A 192 5.73 19.87 25.59
N SER A 193 4.63 20.54 25.26
CA SER A 193 3.27 20.18 25.66
C SER A 193 2.25 20.69 24.62
N PHE A 194 0.99 20.27 24.74
CA PHE A 194 -0.07 20.75 23.84
C PHE A 194 -0.36 22.23 24.07
N SER A 195 -0.38 22.69 25.32
CA SER A 195 -0.52 24.11 25.65
C SER A 195 0.66 24.94 25.10
N ASP A 196 1.88 24.43 25.17
CA ASP A 196 3.07 25.10 24.60
C ASP A 196 2.93 25.24 23.06
N PHE A 197 2.46 24.19 22.38
CA PHE A 197 2.11 24.25 20.96
C PHE A 197 1.07 25.35 20.67
N CYS A 198 -0.06 25.36 21.38
CA CYS A 198 -1.12 26.34 21.19
C CYS A 198 -0.70 27.79 21.51
N GLN A 199 0.25 27.97 22.43
CA GLN A 199 0.79 29.29 22.77
C GLN A 199 1.78 29.78 21.72
N LYS A 200 2.69 28.93 21.25
CA LYS A 200 3.73 29.27 20.28
C LYS A 200 3.19 29.55 18.88
N VAL A 201 2.21 28.77 18.42
CA VAL A 201 1.55 28.93 17.12
C VAL A 201 0.47 30.02 17.20
N ASP A 202 0.33 30.87 16.17
CA ASP A 202 -0.68 31.93 16.17
C ASP A 202 -2.12 31.34 16.21
N ALA A 203 -2.96 31.92 17.07
CA ALA A 203 -4.35 31.56 17.25
C ALA A 203 -5.18 31.67 15.96
N LYS A 204 -4.82 32.60 15.06
CA LYS A 204 -5.53 32.80 13.79
C LYS A 204 -5.36 31.62 12.83
N ASP A 205 -4.26 30.88 12.96
CA ASP A 205 -3.91 29.77 12.07
C ASP A 205 -4.29 28.40 12.66
N LEU A 206 -4.64 28.35 13.95
CA LEU A 206 -5.07 27.14 14.65
C LEU A 206 -6.55 26.85 14.41
N ASN A 207 -6.85 26.13 13.33
CA ASN A 207 -8.19 25.60 13.09
C ASN A 207 -8.47 24.36 13.97
N LYS A 208 -9.58 24.34 14.71
CA LYS A 208 -10.02 23.19 15.53
C LYS A 208 -10.01 21.88 14.75
N ARG A 209 -10.51 21.90 13.51
CA ARG A 209 -10.56 20.71 12.64
C ARG A 209 -9.18 20.23 12.21
N ALA A 210 -8.23 21.15 12.04
CA ALA A 210 -6.85 20.79 11.69
C ALA A 210 -6.13 20.19 12.90
N VAL A 211 -6.33 20.75 14.10
CA VAL A 211 -5.79 20.20 15.35
C VAL A 211 -6.37 18.82 15.64
N GLU A 212 -7.67 18.63 15.45
CA GLU A 212 -8.31 17.31 15.57
C GLU A 212 -7.64 16.29 14.62
N SER A 213 -7.41 16.66 13.36
CA SER A 213 -6.71 15.80 12.41
C SER A 213 -5.27 15.48 12.83
N LEU A 214 -4.54 16.44 13.40
CA LEU A 214 -3.18 16.25 13.92
C LEU A 214 -3.16 15.30 15.13
N ILE A 215 -4.18 15.35 16.00
CA ILE A 215 -4.33 14.40 17.12
C ILE A 215 -4.63 13.02 16.56
N LYS A 216 -5.58 12.89 15.63
CA LYS A 216 -5.98 11.60 15.03
C LYS A 216 -4.84 10.90 14.31
N CYS A 217 -3.98 11.63 13.60
CA CYS A 217 -2.83 11.06 12.89
C CYS A 217 -1.60 10.78 13.76
N GLY A 218 -1.65 11.12 15.06
CA GLY A 218 -0.55 10.87 16.00
C GLY A 218 0.56 11.91 15.98
N ALA A 219 0.34 13.10 15.41
CA ALA A 219 1.37 14.14 15.36
C ALA A 219 1.84 14.60 16.75
N PHE A 220 1.01 14.42 17.77
CA PHE A 220 1.31 14.76 19.17
C PHE A 220 1.86 13.57 19.99
N ASP A 221 2.02 12.38 19.42
CA ASP A 221 2.45 11.18 20.15
C ASP A 221 3.88 11.37 20.75
N SER A 222 4.71 12.24 20.16
CA SER A 222 6.04 12.61 20.68
C SER A 222 6.01 13.35 22.03
N LEU A 223 4.85 13.94 22.40
CA LEU A 223 4.62 14.56 23.71
C LEU A 223 4.29 13.54 24.80
N LYS A 224 4.14 12.25 24.45
CA LYS A 224 3.74 11.16 25.37
C LYS A 224 2.39 11.40 26.04
N ILE A 225 1.46 12.01 25.30
CA ILE A 225 0.08 12.24 25.73
C ILE A 225 -0.83 11.27 24.98
N TYR A 226 -1.82 10.70 25.67
CA TYR A 226 -2.78 9.83 25.01
C TYR A 226 -3.72 10.62 24.08
N ARG A 227 -4.02 10.05 22.91
CA ARG A 227 -4.95 10.66 21.95
C ARG A 227 -6.33 10.82 22.58
N ALA A 228 -6.77 9.86 23.38
CA ALA A 228 -8.01 9.95 24.15
C ALA A 228 -8.03 11.20 25.06
N GLN A 229 -6.94 11.43 25.80
CA GLN A 229 -6.81 12.57 26.71
C GLN A 229 -6.91 13.89 25.95
N LEU A 230 -6.13 14.06 24.87
CA LEU A 230 -6.18 15.28 24.05
C LEU A 230 -7.54 15.49 23.40
N MET A 231 -8.14 14.45 22.83
CA MET A 231 -9.47 14.53 22.23
C MET A 231 -10.56 15.00 23.22
N GLY A 232 -10.38 14.71 24.52
CA GLY A 232 -11.31 15.15 25.57
C GLY A 232 -11.19 16.63 25.95
N VAL A 233 -10.08 17.30 25.65
CA VAL A 233 -9.82 18.68 26.13
C VAL A 233 -9.36 19.68 25.08
N TYR A 234 -8.98 19.24 23.87
CA TYR A 234 -8.34 20.11 22.88
C TYR A 234 -9.20 21.34 22.52
N GLU A 235 -10.53 21.19 22.40
CA GLU A 235 -11.42 22.31 22.07
C GLU A 235 -11.42 23.37 23.18
N ASN A 236 -11.62 22.93 24.42
CA ASN A 236 -11.66 23.82 25.59
C ASN A 236 -10.30 24.53 25.79
N LEU A 237 -9.19 23.81 25.59
CA LEU A 237 -7.85 24.37 25.69
C LEU A 237 -7.57 25.42 24.60
N LEU A 238 -7.94 25.13 23.36
CA LEU A 238 -7.82 26.09 22.26
C LEU A 238 -8.65 27.35 22.54
N ASP A 239 -9.88 27.21 23.01
CA ASP A 239 -10.76 28.33 23.32
C ASP A 239 -10.22 29.17 24.48
N SER A 240 -9.72 28.55 25.56
CA SER A 240 -9.10 29.25 26.69
C SER A 240 -7.86 30.05 26.27
N ILE A 241 -6.95 29.43 25.51
CA ILE A 241 -5.71 30.08 25.06
C ILE A 241 -6.01 31.25 24.11
N ASN A 242 -7.03 31.10 23.26
CA ASN A 242 -7.48 32.17 22.37
C ASN A 242 -8.07 33.36 23.14
N GLN A 243 -8.80 33.11 24.23
CA GLN A 243 -9.30 34.17 25.10
C GLN A 243 -8.15 34.88 25.82
N ASP A 244 -7.17 34.15 26.35
CA ASP A 244 -6.02 34.72 27.05
C ASP A 244 -5.15 35.59 26.12
N LYS A 245 -4.92 35.14 24.88
CA LYS A 245 -4.22 35.94 23.86
C LYS A 245 -4.96 37.23 23.54
N LYS A 246 -6.29 37.19 23.39
CA LYS A 246 -7.11 38.39 23.16
C LYS A 246 -7.03 39.39 24.32
N ARG A 247 -7.07 38.91 25.57
CA ARG A 247 -6.93 39.76 26.77
C ARG A 247 -5.58 40.47 26.82
N LYS A 248 -4.49 39.75 26.52
CA LYS A 248 -3.14 40.32 26.45
C LYS A 248 -2.99 41.40 25.38
N ILE A 249 -3.58 41.18 24.19
CA ILE A 249 -3.56 42.16 23.10
C ILE A 249 -4.38 43.42 23.44
N GLN A 250 -5.48 43.26 24.17
CA GLN A 250 -6.35 44.37 24.59
C GLN A 250 -5.79 45.19 25.77
N GLY A 251 -4.58 44.88 26.26
CA GLY A 251 -3.95 45.58 27.39
C GLY A 251 -4.65 45.35 28.73
N GLN A 252 -5.56 44.38 28.79
CA GLN A 252 -6.30 44.04 29.99
C GLN A 252 -5.50 42.97 30.76
N LEU A 253 -4.46 43.42 31.47
CA LEU A 253 -3.72 42.57 32.40
C LEU A 253 -4.66 42.18 33.55
N GLY A 254 -4.84 40.88 33.78
CA GLY A 254 -5.61 40.40 34.92
C GLY A 254 -4.89 40.76 36.23
N LEU A 255 -5.65 40.92 37.32
CA LEU A 255 -5.11 41.24 38.65
C LEU A 255 -3.99 40.28 39.13
N PHE A 256 -3.93 39.07 38.57
CA PHE A 256 -2.94 38.03 38.85
C PHE A 256 -1.65 38.11 38.00
N ASP A 257 -1.62 38.88 36.91
CA ASP A 257 -0.40 39.11 36.11
C ASP A 257 0.53 40.15 36.80
N MET A 258 0.04 40.86 37.83
CA MET A 258 0.80 41.85 38.60
C MET A 258 1.60 41.27 39.78
N THR A 259 1.27 40.05 40.22
CA THR A 259 2.09 39.33 41.20
C THR A 259 3.19 38.62 40.43
N GLY A 260 4.40 39.20 40.42
CA GLY A 260 5.58 38.78 39.64
C GLY A 260 6.14 37.38 39.91
N ASP A 261 5.32 36.46 40.41
CA ASP A 261 5.58 35.03 40.59
C ASP A 261 4.88 34.17 39.50
N ALA A 262 4.46 34.79 38.40
CA ALA A 262 4.03 34.08 37.21
C ALA A 262 5.26 33.58 36.41
N THR A 263 6.08 32.72 37.03
CA THR A 263 6.62 31.62 36.23
C THR A 263 5.40 30.86 35.76
N ILE A 264 4.91 31.20 34.56
CA ILE A 264 3.85 30.45 33.85
C ILE A 264 4.22 28.98 34.04
N SER A 265 3.42 28.24 34.80
CA SER A 265 3.70 26.86 35.12
C SER A 265 3.54 26.04 33.84
N PHE A 266 4.60 26.02 33.02
CA PHE A 266 4.69 25.37 31.71
C PHE A 266 4.61 23.85 31.75
N LYS A 267 4.16 23.23 32.85
CA LYS A 267 4.56 21.84 33.12
C LYS A 267 3.50 20.77 32.92
N LYS A 268 2.20 21.05 32.96
CA LYS A 268 1.20 20.01 32.64
C LYS A 268 -0.05 20.59 32.01
N ASP A 269 -0.38 20.09 30.83
CA ASP A 269 -1.72 20.25 30.26
C ASP A 269 -2.75 19.66 31.25
N PRO A 270 -3.93 20.27 31.44
CA PRO A 270 -4.99 19.73 32.28
C PRO A 270 -5.65 18.54 31.58
N LEU A 271 -4.95 17.41 31.56
CA LEU A 271 -5.37 16.19 30.88
C LEU A 271 -6.33 15.39 31.79
N PRO A 272 -7.45 14.90 31.26
CA PRO A 272 -8.37 14.06 32.01
C PRO A 272 -7.71 12.69 32.27
N ASN A 273 -8.00 12.10 33.43
CA ASN A 273 -7.50 10.75 33.74
C ASN A 273 -8.36 9.68 33.03
N ILE A 274 -8.16 9.56 31.71
CA ILE A 274 -8.79 8.55 30.88
C ILE A 274 -7.75 7.64 30.24
N LYS A 275 -8.14 6.38 30.06
CA LYS A 275 -7.34 5.38 29.36
C LYS A 275 -7.24 5.73 27.88
N GLU A 276 -6.16 5.30 27.25
CA GLU A 276 -5.99 5.41 25.81
C GLU A 276 -7.05 4.61 25.05
N PHE A 277 -7.36 5.05 23.84
CA PHE A 277 -8.19 4.33 22.90
C PHE A 277 -7.63 2.93 22.61
N GLN A 278 -8.54 1.97 22.38
CA GLN A 278 -8.17 0.67 21.82
C GLN A 278 -7.49 0.85 20.47
N ASP A 279 -6.53 -0.02 20.12
CA ASP A 279 -5.74 0.12 18.89
C ASP A 279 -6.59 0.16 17.63
N LYS A 280 -7.68 -0.62 17.56
CA LYS A 280 -8.65 -0.55 16.45
C LYS A 280 -9.21 0.86 16.24
N ILE A 281 -9.52 1.56 17.33
CA ILE A 281 -10.05 2.93 17.26
C ILE A 281 -8.95 3.89 16.80
N ARG A 282 -7.72 3.77 17.32
CA ARG A 282 -6.58 4.61 16.93
C ARG A 282 -6.22 4.45 15.46
N LEU A 283 -6.17 3.21 14.99
CA LEU A 283 -5.92 2.87 13.59
C LEU A 283 -7.01 3.44 12.67
N ASN A 284 -8.29 3.36 13.08
CA ASN A 284 -9.37 3.99 12.33
C ASN A 284 -9.25 5.52 12.29
N MET A 285 -8.85 6.15 13.39
CA MET A 285 -8.57 7.60 13.40
C MET A 285 -7.47 7.97 12.39
N GLU A 286 -6.41 7.16 12.28
CA GLU A 286 -5.36 7.34 11.28
C GLU A 286 -5.91 7.19 9.86
N LYS A 287 -6.63 6.10 9.57
CA LYS A 287 -7.22 5.87 8.25
C LYS A 287 -8.18 7.00 7.83
N ASP A 288 -8.96 7.54 8.77
CA ASP A 288 -9.89 8.62 8.47
C ASP A 288 -9.18 9.88 7.94
N VAL A 289 -8.05 10.26 8.55
CA VAL A 289 -7.35 11.52 8.27
C VAL A 289 -6.15 11.39 7.35
N LEU A 290 -5.50 10.22 7.31
CA LEU A 290 -4.35 9.93 6.45
C LEU A 290 -4.74 9.12 5.21
N GLY A 291 -5.82 8.34 5.28
CA GLY A 291 -6.23 7.37 4.25
C GLY A 291 -5.57 6.00 4.38
N LEU A 292 -4.66 5.81 5.35
CA LEU A 292 -3.96 4.54 5.60
C LEU A 292 -3.65 4.37 7.09
N TYR A 293 -3.29 3.14 7.45
CA TYR A 293 -2.72 2.82 8.75
C TYR A 293 -1.19 3.00 8.72
N ILE A 294 -0.66 3.91 9.54
CA ILE A 294 0.80 4.16 9.62
C ILE A 294 1.39 3.46 10.83
N SER A 295 0.76 3.58 12.00
CA SER A 295 1.33 3.07 13.26
C SER A 295 1.26 1.54 13.40
N GLY A 296 0.47 0.87 12.56
CA GLY A 296 0.31 -0.58 12.57
C GLY A 296 -0.64 -1.06 11.48
N HIS A 297 -1.13 -2.30 11.61
CA HIS A 297 -2.14 -2.87 10.73
C HIS A 297 -3.22 -3.55 11.56
N PRO A 298 -4.52 -3.42 11.24
CA PRO A 298 -5.60 -4.14 11.93
C PRO A 298 -5.44 -5.67 11.99
N LEU A 299 -4.65 -6.25 11.08
CA LEU A 299 -4.39 -7.68 10.99
C LEU A 299 -3.17 -8.12 11.81
N ALA A 300 -2.41 -7.19 12.40
CA ALA A 300 -1.19 -7.51 13.13
C ALA A 300 -1.47 -8.44 14.31
N GLU A 301 -2.59 -8.26 15.02
CA GLU A 301 -3.00 -9.13 16.12
C GLU A 301 -3.40 -10.55 15.68
N LEU A 302 -3.71 -10.72 14.38
CA LEU A 302 -4.19 -11.97 13.78
C LEU A 302 -3.16 -12.56 12.81
N GLN A 303 -1.90 -12.13 12.90
CA GLN A 303 -0.84 -12.59 12.00
C GLN A 303 -0.60 -14.10 12.09
N GLN A 304 -0.75 -14.69 13.29
CA GLN A 304 -0.58 -16.14 13.48
C GLN A 304 -1.74 -16.92 12.83
N GLU A 305 -2.96 -16.43 12.99
CA GLU A 305 -4.17 -16.99 12.40
C GLU A 305 -4.13 -16.91 10.88
N LEU A 306 -3.71 -15.77 10.32
CA LEU A 306 -3.49 -15.63 8.89
C LEU A 306 -2.50 -16.68 8.40
N LYS A 307 -1.32 -16.77 9.02
CA LYS A 307 -0.31 -17.77 8.65
C LYS A 307 -0.81 -19.22 8.74
N TYR A 308 -1.73 -19.49 9.66
CA TYR A 308 -2.31 -20.83 9.84
C TYR A 308 -3.42 -21.14 8.83
N PHE A 309 -4.26 -20.16 8.49
CA PHE A 309 -5.43 -20.36 7.65
C PHE A 309 -5.20 -20.12 6.16
N THR A 310 -4.23 -19.28 5.78
CA THR A 310 -4.01 -18.90 4.39
C THR A 310 -2.95 -19.79 3.74
N SER A 311 -3.21 -20.22 2.50
CA SER A 311 -2.23 -20.93 1.68
C SER A 311 -1.30 -19.98 0.93
N ILE A 312 -1.78 -18.77 0.63
CA ILE A 312 -1.07 -17.76 -0.16
C ILE A 312 -1.37 -16.36 0.38
N ASN A 313 -0.46 -15.41 0.15
CA ASN A 313 -0.62 -14.00 0.51
C ASN A 313 -0.48 -13.10 -0.73
N SER A 314 -0.67 -11.79 -0.56
CA SER A 314 -0.58 -10.80 -1.64
C SER A 314 0.82 -10.71 -2.26
N SER A 315 1.89 -10.98 -1.51
CA SER A 315 3.26 -11.01 -2.05
C SER A 315 3.42 -12.11 -3.08
N ASN A 316 2.93 -13.31 -2.79
CA ASN A 316 2.96 -14.41 -3.75
C ASN A 316 2.10 -14.11 -4.99
N ILE A 317 0.95 -13.44 -4.83
CA ILE A 317 0.14 -12.99 -5.97
C ILE A 317 0.91 -12.00 -6.85
N ASN A 318 1.67 -11.09 -6.24
CA ASN A 318 2.53 -10.15 -6.97
C ASN A 318 3.68 -10.87 -7.68
N GLU A 319 4.31 -11.87 -7.04
CA GLU A 319 5.35 -12.70 -7.67
C GLU A 319 4.83 -13.42 -8.92
N ILE A 320 3.59 -13.93 -8.88
CA ILE A 320 2.92 -14.54 -10.04
C ILE A 320 2.71 -13.53 -11.16
N MET A 321 2.40 -12.29 -10.83
CA MET A 321 2.24 -11.23 -11.82
C MET A 321 3.57 -10.81 -12.45
N GLU A 322 4.64 -10.73 -11.67
CA GLU A 322 5.96 -10.30 -12.14
C GLU A 322 6.68 -11.38 -12.94
N ASN A 323 6.60 -12.65 -12.51
CA ASN A 323 7.29 -13.78 -13.14
C ASN A 323 6.36 -14.99 -13.38
N PRO A 324 5.40 -14.90 -14.32
CA PRO A 324 4.39 -15.94 -14.52
C PRO A 324 4.95 -17.34 -14.85
N GLN A 325 6.16 -17.41 -15.41
CA GLN A 325 6.79 -18.67 -15.86
C GLN A 325 7.60 -19.39 -14.78
N GLU A 326 7.91 -18.74 -13.66
CA GLU A 326 8.77 -19.30 -12.60
C GLU A 326 8.00 -19.69 -11.34
N THR A 327 6.68 -19.54 -11.33
CA THR A 327 5.88 -19.76 -10.12
C THR A 327 5.44 -21.21 -9.96
N GLU A 328 5.34 -21.66 -8.71
CA GLU A 328 4.81 -22.99 -8.37
C GLU A 328 3.27 -23.07 -8.53
N HIS A 329 2.61 -21.93 -8.71
CA HIS A 329 1.15 -21.80 -8.73
C HIS A 329 0.56 -21.91 -10.14
N LYS A 330 -0.62 -22.54 -10.25
CA LYS A 330 -1.27 -22.81 -11.55
C LYS A 330 -2.65 -22.17 -11.65
N ASP A 331 -3.06 -21.85 -12.89
CA ASP A 331 -4.44 -21.44 -13.14
C ASP A 331 -5.42 -22.54 -12.70
N GLY A 332 -6.48 -22.16 -12.01
CA GLY A 332 -7.45 -23.11 -11.44
C GLY A 332 -7.04 -23.72 -10.10
N GLU A 333 -5.90 -23.35 -9.51
CA GLU A 333 -5.48 -23.84 -8.19
C GLU A 333 -6.42 -23.34 -7.08
N LYS A 334 -6.76 -24.22 -6.14
CA LYS A 334 -7.54 -23.86 -4.95
C LYS A 334 -6.66 -23.21 -3.91
N ILE A 335 -6.99 -21.99 -3.53
CA ILE A 335 -6.22 -21.18 -2.59
C ILE A 335 -7.11 -20.62 -1.48
N ILE A 336 -6.48 -20.31 -0.36
CA ILE A 336 -7.10 -19.66 0.80
C ILE A 336 -6.31 -18.39 1.08
N VAL A 337 -7.00 -17.27 1.07
CA VAL A 337 -6.44 -15.95 1.40
C VAL A 337 -7.19 -15.34 2.57
N GLY A 338 -6.56 -14.40 3.26
CA GLY A 338 -7.09 -13.81 4.47
C GLY A 338 -6.68 -12.35 4.58
N GLY A 339 -7.61 -11.51 5.00
CA GLY A 339 -7.36 -10.09 5.09
C GLY A 339 -8.55 -9.28 5.52
N MET A 340 -8.42 -7.97 5.38
CA MET A 340 -9.47 -6.99 5.62
C MET A 340 -10.05 -6.52 4.30
N ILE A 341 -11.37 -6.40 4.22
CA ILE A 341 -12.03 -5.84 3.04
C ILE A 341 -11.78 -4.33 2.98
N LEU A 342 -11.11 -3.85 1.94
CA LEU A 342 -10.89 -2.43 1.70
C LEU A 342 -12.05 -1.77 0.96
N GLU A 343 -12.56 -2.44 -0.07
CA GLU A 343 -13.57 -1.91 -0.97
C GLU A 343 -14.44 -3.04 -1.52
N LYS A 344 -15.73 -2.76 -1.72
CA LYS A 344 -16.65 -3.64 -2.44
C LYS A 344 -17.36 -2.88 -3.56
N ILE A 345 -17.17 -3.32 -4.80
CA ILE A 345 -17.87 -2.80 -5.98
C ILE A 345 -18.86 -3.85 -6.49
N THR A 346 -20.15 -3.57 -6.42
CA THR A 346 -21.19 -4.45 -6.98
C THR A 346 -21.49 -4.14 -8.44
N LYS A 347 -21.57 -5.16 -9.29
CA LYS A 347 -21.98 -5.04 -10.69
C LYS A 347 -23.08 -6.05 -11.02
N THR A 348 -23.93 -5.66 -11.97
CA THR A 348 -24.96 -6.56 -12.51
C THR A 348 -24.37 -7.41 -13.64
N THR A 349 -24.52 -8.72 -13.55
CA THR A 349 -24.12 -9.67 -14.60
C THR A 349 -25.06 -9.60 -15.80
N ARG A 350 -24.66 -10.18 -16.94
CA ARG A 350 -25.50 -10.28 -18.15
C ARG A 350 -26.85 -10.97 -17.89
N ASN A 351 -26.94 -11.83 -16.87
CA ASN A 351 -28.15 -12.52 -16.47
C ASN A 351 -28.94 -11.78 -15.37
N ASN A 352 -28.70 -10.48 -15.21
CA ASN A 352 -29.36 -9.60 -14.24
C ASN A 352 -29.19 -9.99 -12.76
N LYS A 353 -28.14 -10.76 -12.43
CA LYS A 353 -27.78 -11.10 -11.03
C LYS A 353 -26.61 -10.24 -10.56
N LEU A 354 -26.58 -9.86 -9.28
CA LEU A 354 -25.50 -9.07 -8.71
C LEU A 354 -24.25 -9.91 -8.42
N MET A 355 -23.09 -9.43 -8.83
CA MET A 355 -21.76 -9.92 -8.42
C MET A 355 -20.99 -8.79 -7.74
N ALA A 356 -19.93 -9.13 -6.99
CA ALA A 356 -19.07 -8.13 -6.36
C ALA A 356 -17.60 -8.34 -6.70
N PHE A 357 -16.88 -7.24 -6.91
CA PHE A 357 -15.42 -7.17 -6.93
C PHE A 357 -14.98 -6.63 -5.57
N ILE A 358 -14.06 -7.32 -4.92
CA ILE A 358 -13.61 -7.03 -3.58
C ILE A 358 -12.11 -6.85 -3.58
N THR A 359 -11.66 -5.74 -3.01
CA THR A 359 -10.25 -5.52 -2.73
C THR A 359 -9.97 -6.00 -1.31
N LEU A 360 -9.22 -7.08 -1.17
CA LEU A 360 -8.79 -7.63 0.12
C LEU A 360 -7.36 -7.15 0.42
N GLU A 361 -7.13 -6.61 1.60
CA GLU A 361 -5.81 -6.19 2.09
C GLU A 361 -5.29 -7.17 3.13
N ASP A 362 -4.06 -7.65 2.96
CA ASP A 362 -3.32 -8.39 3.98
C ASP A 362 -2.13 -7.55 4.51
N LEU A 363 -1.28 -8.15 5.34
CA LEU A 363 -0.13 -7.45 5.93
C LEU A 363 0.92 -6.98 4.91
N LEU A 364 0.89 -7.49 3.68
CA LEU A 364 1.92 -7.31 2.66
C LEU A 364 1.42 -6.49 1.46
N GLY A 365 0.12 -6.37 1.26
CA GLY A 365 -0.46 -5.71 0.09
C GLY A 365 -1.94 -6.00 -0.13
N THR A 366 -2.40 -5.81 -1.36
CA THR A 366 -3.80 -5.99 -1.75
C THR A 366 -3.96 -7.07 -2.81
N MET A 367 -5.16 -7.65 -2.89
CA MET A 367 -5.54 -8.66 -3.87
C MET A 367 -7.00 -8.50 -4.28
N GLU A 368 -7.31 -8.81 -5.54
CA GLU A 368 -8.65 -8.68 -6.09
C GLU A 368 -9.39 -10.03 -6.04
N CYS A 369 -10.57 -10.02 -5.43
CA CYS A 369 -11.45 -11.17 -5.29
C CYS A 369 -12.77 -10.94 -6.03
N ILE A 370 -13.20 -11.89 -6.85
CA ILE A 370 -14.51 -11.87 -7.52
C ILE A 370 -15.48 -12.75 -6.74
N VAL A 371 -16.56 -12.16 -6.25
CA VAL A 371 -17.64 -12.85 -5.56
C VAL A 371 -18.84 -12.99 -6.48
N PHE A 372 -19.12 -14.24 -6.88
CA PHE A 372 -20.27 -14.57 -7.72
C PHE A 372 -21.61 -14.46 -6.96
N PRO A 373 -22.74 -14.31 -7.68
CA PRO A 373 -24.04 -14.01 -7.06
C PRO A 373 -24.47 -14.94 -5.92
N ASN A 374 -24.21 -16.24 -6.06
CA ASN A 374 -24.60 -17.22 -5.04
C ASN A 374 -23.87 -16.98 -3.71
N VAL A 375 -22.56 -16.73 -3.79
CA VAL A 375 -21.70 -16.47 -2.62
C VAL A 375 -22.01 -15.09 -2.03
N LEU A 376 -22.25 -14.09 -2.88
CA LEU A 376 -22.62 -12.74 -2.46
C LEU A 376 -23.91 -12.75 -1.64
N ASN A 377 -24.94 -13.47 -2.09
CA ASN A 377 -26.23 -13.56 -1.39
C ASN A 377 -26.11 -14.29 -0.04
N GLN A 378 -25.24 -15.30 0.06
CA GLN A 378 -25.04 -16.07 1.29
C GLN A 378 -24.22 -15.31 2.34
N HIS A 379 -23.23 -14.52 1.91
CA HIS A 379 -22.23 -13.92 2.80
C HIS A 379 -22.21 -12.38 2.78
N ALA A 380 -23.28 -11.72 2.30
CA ALA A 380 -23.34 -10.27 2.14
C ALA A 380 -22.90 -9.46 3.38
N ASN A 381 -23.24 -9.94 4.58
CA ASN A 381 -22.89 -9.28 5.85
C ASN A 381 -21.38 -9.34 6.17
N LEU A 382 -20.70 -10.40 5.71
CA LEU A 382 -19.25 -10.53 5.87
C LEU A 382 -18.51 -9.61 4.89
N LEU A 383 -19.17 -9.22 3.80
CA LEU A 383 -18.60 -8.42 2.71
C LEU A 383 -18.79 -6.90 2.90
N GLN A 384 -18.57 -6.42 4.11
CA GLN A 384 -18.56 -4.99 4.43
C GLN A 384 -17.13 -4.49 4.58
N GLU A 385 -16.88 -3.23 4.21
CA GLU A 385 -15.58 -2.61 4.36
C GLU A 385 -15.14 -2.62 5.83
N GLY A 386 -13.87 -2.98 6.07
CA GLY A 386 -13.30 -3.15 7.40
C GLY A 386 -13.53 -4.52 8.05
N ASN A 387 -14.34 -5.40 7.47
CA ASN A 387 -14.48 -6.76 7.97
C ASN A 387 -13.23 -7.59 7.69
N LEU A 388 -12.86 -8.41 8.68
CA LEU A 388 -11.75 -9.36 8.58
C LEU A 388 -12.31 -10.71 8.15
N VAL A 389 -11.82 -11.25 7.04
CA VAL A 389 -12.35 -12.46 6.41
C VAL A 389 -11.24 -13.38 5.94
N ILE A 390 -11.57 -14.67 5.90
CA ILE A 390 -10.88 -15.69 5.12
C ILE A 390 -11.75 -16.00 3.90
N ILE A 391 -11.13 -15.97 2.73
CA ILE A 391 -11.73 -16.30 1.44
C ILE A 391 -11.08 -17.57 0.91
N GLU A 392 -11.89 -18.58 0.65
CA GLU A 392 -11.45 -19.78 -0.06
C GLU A 392 -11.96 -19.67 -1.50
N GLY A 393 -11.06 -19.89 -2.45
CA GLY A 393 -11.35 -19.61 -3.85
C GLY A 393 -10.42 -20.34 -4.79
N THR A 394 -10.57 -19.99 -6.06
CA THR A 394 -9.77 -20.53 -7.15
C THR A 394 -8.96 -19.40 -7.77
N LEU A 395 -7.66 -19.59 -7.92
CA LEU A 395 -6.78 -18.65 -8.59
C LEU A 395 -7.11 -18.62 -10.09
N SER A 396 -7.32 -17.42 -10.64
CA SER A 396 -7.51 -17.18 -12.07
C SER A 396 -6.34 -16.36 -12.61
N LEU A 397 -5.60 -16.98 -13.52
CA LEU A 397 -4.48 -16.39 -14.26
C LEU A 397 -4.92 -16.28 -15.72
N LYS A 398 -5.32 -15.09 -16.14
CA LYS A 398 -5.63 -14.80 -17.55
C LYS A 398 -4.51 -13.98 -18.15
N ASP A 399 -4.12 -14.31 -19.38
CA ASP A 399 -3.14 -13.52 -20.12
C ASP A 399 -3.57 -12.04 -20.16
N GLU A 400 -2.62 -11.15 -19.84
CA GLU A 400 -2.78 -9.68 -19.77
C GLU A 400 -3.67 -9.10 -18.65
N GLU A 401 -4.28 -9.92 -17.79
CA GLU A 401 -5.00 -9.44 -16.59
C GLU A 401 -4.20 -9.70 -15.31
N SER A 402 -4.38 -8.84 -14.30
CA SER A 402 -3.85 -9.11 -12.96
C SER A 402 -4.49 -10.40 -12.40
N PRO A 403 -3.74 -11.24 -11.66
CA PRO A 403 -4.30 -12.43 -11.03
C PRO A 403 -5.50 -12.09 -10.14
N LYS A 404 -6.56 -12.89 -10.25
CA LYS A 404 -7.81 -12.71 -9.51
C LYS A 404 -8.20 -13.97 -8.76
N ILE A 405 -8.90 -13.79 -7.65
CA ILE A 405 -9.38 -14.90 -6.83
C ILE A 405 -10.87 -15.07 -7.05
N LEU A 406 -11.27 -16.16 -7.67
CA LEU A 406 -12.67 -16.54 -7.83
C LEU A 406 -13.17 -17.10 -6.50
N THR A 407 -14.01 -16.34 -5.80
CA THR A 407 -14.41 -16.64 -4.44
C THR A 407 -15.47 -17.75 -4.40
N ASN A 408 -15.18 -18.82 -3.67
CA ASN A 408 -16.08 -19.96 -3.51
C ASN A 408 -16.83 -19.89 -2.18
N THR A 409 -16.13 -19.59 -1.08
CA THR A 409 -16.70 -19.47 0.27
C THR A 409 -16.00 -18.36 1.06
N ILE A 410 -16.70 -17.81 2.05
CA ILE A 410 -16.21 -16.72 2.90
C ILE A 410 -16.55 -17.02 4.34
N ARG A 411 -15.56 -16.89 5.22
CA ARG A 411 -15.73 -17.04 6.67
C ARG A 411 -15.07 -15.89 7.43
N PRO A 412 -15.58 -15.48 8.60
CA PRO A 412 -14.93 -14.44 9.39
C PRO A 412 -13.53 -14.89 9.81
N LEU A 413 -12.57 -13.97 9.76
CA LEU A 413 -11.27 -14.16 10.38
C LEU A 413 -11.43 -13.87 11.87
N ALA A 414 -11.49 -14.94 12.66
CA ALA A 414 -11.52 -14.88 14.11
C ALA A 414 -10.22 -15.43 14.68
N LYS A 415 -9.90 -15.00 15.91
CA LYS A 415 -8.78 -15.54 16.66
C LYS A 415 -8.96 -17.05 16.82
N LEU A 416 -7.89 -17.81 16.69
CA LEU A 416 -7.94 -19.24 16.98
C LEU A 416 -8.22 -19.38 18.49
N GLU A 417 -9.45 -19.72 18.84
CA GLU A 417 -9.76 -20.24 20.16
C GLU A 417 -9.12 -21.62 20.27
N THR A 418 -7.82 -21.64 20.57
CA THR A 418 -7.16 -22.86 21.05
C THR A 418 -7.71 -23.11 22.43
N GLN A 419 -8.81 -23.86 22.50
CA GLN A 419 -9.27 -24.42 23.75
C GLN A 419 -8.08 -25.15 24.40
N LYS A 420 -7.84 -24.87 25.67
CA LYS A 420 -6.76 -25.46 26.47
C LYS A 420 -7.42 -26.24 27.58
N LEU A 421 -6.98 -27.48 27.76
CA LEU A 421 -7.38 -28.28 28.90
C LEU A 421 -6.38 -28.09 30.02
N TYR A 422 -6.85 -27.70 31.20
CA TYR A 422 -6.05 -27.61 32.42
C TYR A 422 -6.45 -28.71 33.39
N LEU A 423 -5.46 -29.43 33.90
CA LEU A 423 -5.59 -30.34 35.04
C LEU A 423 -4.87 -29.72 36.22
N LYS A 424 -5.58 -29.54 37.33
CA LYS A 424 -5.03 -29.04 38.59
C LYS A 424 -4.62 -30.21 39.48
N ILE A 425 -3.40 -30.16 40.00
CA ILE A 425 -2.90 -31.05 41.05
C ILE A 425 -2.37 -30.21 42.22
N ARG A 426 -2.38 -30.72 43.45
CA ARG A 426 -1.99 -29.92 44.63
C ARG A 426 -0.48 -29.81 44.72
N GLU A 427 0.22 -30.95 44.60
CA GLU A 427 1.67 -31.03 44.72
C GLU A 427 2.30 -31.97 43.68
N LYS A 428 3.62 -31.96 43.58
CA LYS A 428 4.36 -32.76 42.58
C LYS A 428 4.20 -34.28 42.80
N SER A 429 3.95 -34.72 44.02
CA SER A 429 3.61 -36.11 44.38
C SER A 429 2.36 -36.62 43.64
N ASP A 430 1.40 -35.73 43.39
CA ASP A 430 0.13 -36.04 42.71
C ASP A 430 0.28 -36.25 41.19
N MET A 431 1.51 -36.15 40.65
CA MET A 431 1.79 -36.51 39.25
C MET A 431 1.44 -37.96 38.93
N VAL A 432 1.29 -38.81 39.94
CA VAL A 432 0.74 -40.18 39.78
C VAL A 432 -0.66 -40.15 39.16
N LEU A 433 -1.53 -39.19 39.53
CA LEU A 433 -2.87 -39.05 38.94
C LEU A 433 -2.81 -38.71 37.45
N VAL A 434 -1.85 -37.87 37.05
CA VAL A 434 -1.59 -37.55 35.63
C VAL A 434 -1.08 -38.79 34.90
N HIS A 435 -0.28 -39.64 35.56
CA HIS A 435 0.18 -40.90 35.01
C HIS A 435 -0.97 -41.90 34.80
N GLU A 436 -1.88 -42.02 35.77
CA GLU A 436 -3.08 -42.86 35.68
C GLU A 436 -4.01 -42.38 34.55
N ALA A 437 -4.15 -41.06 34.39
CA ALA A 437 -4.95 -40.47 33.33
C ALA A 437 -4.32 -40.61 31.92
N LYS A 438 -3.05 -41.01 31.78
CA LYS A 438 -2.40 -41.11 30.45
C LYS A 438 -3.15 -42.01 29.48
N ASN A 439 -3.72 -43.12 29.95
CA ASN A 439 -4.45 -44.03 29.08
C ASN A 439 -5.74 -43.40 28.54
N ILE A 440 -6.42 -42.59 29.36
CA ILE A 440 -7.61 -41.81 28.96
C ILE A 440 -7.20 -40.70 27.99
N LEU A 441 -6.15 -39.94 28.32
CA LEU A 441 -5.64 -38.87 27.46
C LEU A 441 -5.22 -39.41 26.07
N ARG A 442 -4.61 -40.59 26.01
CA ARG A 442 -4.26 -41.27 24.75
C ARG A 442 -5.47 -41.81 24.00
N LYS A 443 -6.48 -42.32 24.71
CA LYS A 443 -7.76 -42.77 24.10
C LYS A 443 -8.47 -41.63 23.39
N TYR A 444 -8.42 -40.42 23.95
CA TYR A 444 -9.04 -39.22 23.38
C TYR A 444 -8.05 -38.30 22.66
N HIS A 445 -7.03 -38.84 21.99
CA HIS A 445 -6.00 -38.03 21.33
C HIS A 445 -6.55 -36.99 20.34
N GLY A 446 -6.00 -35.77 20.35
CA GLY A 446 -6.47 -34.68 19.49
C GLY A 446 -5.56 -33.44 19.48
N SER A 447 -6.12 -32.29 19.10
CA SER A 447 -5.37 -31.04 18.85
C SER A 447 -5.40 -30.04 20.01
N VAL A 448 -6.16 -30.32 21.08
CA VAL A 448 -6.30 -29.44 22.25
C VAL A 448 -5.11 -29.66 23.20
N PRO A 449 -4.27 -28.64 23.45
CA PRO A 449 -3.12 -28.80 24.33
C PRO A 449 -3.54 -28.98 25.78
N LEU A 450 -2.87 -29.92 26.45
CA LEU A 450 -3.02 -30.19 27.88
C LEU A 450 -1.98 -29.43 28.72
N TYR A 451 -2.43 -28.80 29.79
CA TYR A 451 -1.60 -28.13 30.78
C TYR A 451 -1.87 -28.71 32.18
N VAL A 452 -0.81 -28.95 32.94
CA VAL A 452 -0.89 -29.39 34.33
C VAL A 452 -0.47 -28.23 35.22
N TYR A 453 -1.38 -27.79 36.10
CA TYR A 453 -1.13 -26.73 37.07
C TYR A 453 -0.89 -27.34 38.45
N ILE A 454 0.27 -27.05 39.05
CA ILE A 454 0.62 -27.48 40.41
C ILE A 454 0.36 -26.31 41.36
N GLU A 455 -0.63 -26.46 42.24
CA GLU A 455 -1.11 -25.39 43.13
C GLU A 455 -0.05 -24.91 44.10
N ASN A 456 0.62 -25.82 44.83
CA ASN A 456 1.59 -25.47 45.87
C ASN A 456 2.85 -24.79 45.32
N GLU A 457 3.21 -25.05 44.05
CA GLU A 457 4.35 -24.41 43.39
C GLU A 457 3.96 -23.21 42.53
N ASN A 458 2.66 -22.99 42.32
CA ASN A 458 2.10 -22.03 41.36
C ASN A 458 2.77 -22.12 39.96
N LYS A 459 3.01 -23.35 39.48
CA LYS A 459 3.66 -23.63 38.20
C LYS A 459 2.72 -24.34 37.24
N VAL A 460 2.83 -24.00 35.95
CA VAL A 460 2.10 -24.64 34.86
C VAL A 460 3.10 -25.36 33.96
N PHE A 461 2.85 -26.64 33.72
CA PHE A 461 3.61 -27.47 32.78
C PHE A 461 2.75 -27.78 31.57
N ARG A 462 3.31 -27.66 30.37
CA ARG A 462 2.65 -28.12 29.15
C ARG A 462 2.99 -29.59 28.95
N ALA A 463 1.98 -30.42 28.76
CA ALA A 463 2.21 -31.83 28.45
C ALA A 463 2.72 -32.02 27.02
N ASP A 464 3.42 -33.14 26.79
CA ASP A 464 3.88 -33.55 25.48
C ASP A 464 2.72 -33.74 24.50
N ARG A 465 3.02 -33.64 23.20
CA ARG A 465 2.00 -33.70 22.12
C ARG A 465 1.22 -35.01 22.12
N ASP A 466 1.80 -36.11 22.59
CA ASP A 466 1.13 -37.42 22.67
C ASP A 466 0.00 -37.47 23.72
N LEU A 467 -0.08 -36.46 24.59
CA LEU A 467 -1.11 -36.31 25.61
C LEU A 467 -2.12 -35.20 25.28
N TRP A 468 -2.09 -34.66 24.06
CA TRP A 468 -3.10 -33.69 23.60
C TRP A 468 -4.38 -34.41 23.23
N VAL A 469 -5.50 -33.73 23.42
CA VAL A 469 -6.81 -34.39 23.41
C VAL A 469 -7.79 -33.76 22.43
N LYS A 470 -8.87 -34.48 22.14
CA LYS A 470 -10.09 -33.96 21.55
C LYS A 470 -11.10 -33.79 22.68
N LEU A 471 -11.52 -32.57 22.93
CA LEU A 471 -12.51 -32.28 23.97
C LEU A 471 -13.87 -32.88 23.60
N ASN A 472 -14.45 -33.64 24.52
CA ASN A 472 -15.83 -34.10 24.53
C ASN A 472 -16.30 -34.30 25.97
N ASP A 473 -17.61 -34.40 26.17
CA ASP A 473 -18.19 -34.50 27.52
C ASP A 473 -17.75 -35.78 28.24
N ASP A 474 -17.49 -36.86 27.50
CA ASP A 474 -17.04 -38.14 28.05
C ASP A 474 -15.62 -38.05 28.64
N LEU A 475 -14.70 -37.38 27.93
CA LEU A 475 -13.35 -37.12 28.43
C LEU A 475 -13.37 -36.27 29.69
N ILE A 476 -14.21 -35.22 29.72
CA ILE A 476 -14.32 -34.35 30.90
C ILE A 476 -14.84 -35.16 32.09
N LYS A 477 -15.86 -36.00 31.90
CA LYS A 477 -16.38 -36.88 32.96
C LYS A 477 -15.33 -37.87 33.45
N GLU A 478 -14.62 -38.54 32.54
CA GLU A 478 -13.57 -39.51 32.90
C GLU A 478 -12.41 -38.83 33.66
N LEU A 479 -12.00 -37.63 33.25
CA LEU A 479 -10.96 -36.87 33.97
C LEU A 479 -11.46 -36.31 35.31
N SER A 480 -12.70 -35.82 35.37
CA SER A 480 -13.29 -35.30 36.62
C SER A 480 -13.46 -36.39 37.67
N GLN A 481 -13.60 -37.65 37.30
CA GLN A 481 -13.60 -38.79 38.25
C GLN A 481 -12.23 -38.99 38.91
N ILE A 482 -11.13 -38.66 38.22
CA ILE A 482 -9.76 -38.83 38.72
C ILE A 482 -9.29 -37.59 39.50
N PHE A 483 -9.55 -36.39 38.97
CA PHE A 483 -9.01 -35.14 39.52
C PHE A 483 -10.03 -34.34 40.37
N GLY A 484 -11.32 -34.67 40.28
CA GLY A 484 -12.43 -33.86 40.80
C GLY A 484 -12.88 -32.80 39.78
N GLU A 485 -14.17 -32.45 39.82
CA GLU A 485 -14.80 -31.52 38.85
C GLU A 485 -14.16 -30.12 38.85
N GLU A 486 -13.74 -29.62 40.01
CA GLU A 486 -13.12 -28.30 40.13
C GLU A 486 -11.66 -28.26 39.61
N SER A 487 -11.06 -29.43 39.39
CA SER A 487 -9.67 -29.57 38.98
C SER A 487 -9.49 -29.71 37.47
N VAL A 488 -10.58 -29.85 36.70
CA VAL A 488 -10.56 -29.96 35.24
C VAL A 488 -11.17 -28.70 34.64
N LYS A 489 -10.39 -27.91 33.89
CA LYS A 489 -10.87 -26.64 33.34
C LYS A 489 -10.52 -26.46 31.88
N ILE A 490 -11.52 -26.12 31.06
CA ILE A 490 -11.33 -25.70 29.68
C ILE A 490 -11.22 -24.16 29.65
N LYS A 491 -10.24 -23.63 28.94
CA LYS A 491 -10.03 -22.19 28.76
C LYS A 491 -9.74 -21.82 27.32
#